data_AF-A0A315E261-F1
#
_entry.id   AF-A0A315E261-F1
#
_cell.length_a   1.000
_cell.length_b   1.000
_cell.length_c   1.000
_cell.angle_alpha   90.00
_cell.angle_beta   90.00
_cell.angle_gamma   90.00
#
_symmetry.space_group_name_H-M   'P 1'
#
loop_
_entity.id
_entity.type
_entity.pdbx_description
1 polymer ?
#
loop_
_entity_poly.entity_id
_entity_poly.type
_entity_poly.pdbx_seq_one_letter_code
_entity_poly.pdbx_strand_id
1 'polypeptide(L)'
;MKRNETPLLTPARLQEARDLGEKLARLRTARQWRQADAAARAGIARSTAILIEKGDSGRTLAQILRYLEAIAPGLPLLSLLQETDPSLAALAARERTQRVRALSQAELDKLDF
;
A
#
# COMPACT_ATOMS: atom_id res chain seq x y z
N MET A 1 16.72 -11.95 -22.57
CA MET A 1 16.35 -10.67 -21.92
C MET A 1 14.86 -10.68 -21.62
N LYS A 2 14.41 -10.20 -20.46
CA LYS A 2 12.97 -10.13 -20.15
C LYS A 2 12.31 -9.13 -21.09
N ARG A 3 11.26 -9.53 -21.83
CA ARG A 3 10.50 -8.65 -22.72
C ARG A 3 9.80 -7.58 -21.88
N ASN A 4 9.93 -6.31 -22.28
CA ASN A 4 9.16 -5.23 -21.67
C ASN A 4 7.74 -5.24 -22.25
N GLU A 5 6.78 -5.69 -21.45
CA GLU A 5 5.37 -5.75 -21.83
C GLU A 5 4.57 -4.54 -21.33
N THR A 6 5.16 -3.66 -20.53
CA THR A 6 4.51 -2.43 -20.04
C THR A 6 3.89 -1.58 -21.17
N PRO A 7 4.54 -1.40 -22.34
CA PRO A 7 3.94 -0.62 -23.45
C PRO A 7 2.69 -1.27 -24.07
N LEU A 8 2.44 -2.55 -23.82
CA LEU A 8 1.26 -3.27 -24.32
C LEU A 8 0.03 -3.06 -23.44
N LEU A 9 0.19 -2.45 -22.26
CA LEU A 9 -0.89 -2.22 -21.32
C LEU A 9 -1.62 -0.92 -21.65
N THR A 10 -2.95 -0.96 -21.58
CA THR A 10 -3.77 0.25 -21.65
C THR A 10 -3.55 1.10 -20.38
N PRO A 11 -3.83 2.41 -20.44
CA PRO A 11 -3.75 3.28 -19.26
C PRO A 11 -4.58 2.78 -18.07
N ALA A 12 -5.75 2.17 -18.33
CA ALA A 12 -6.59 1.58 -17.29
C ALA A 12 -5.91 0.40 -16.58
N ARG A 13 -5.25 -0.50 -17.32
CA ARG A 13 -4.50 -1.61 -16.75
C ARG A 13 -3.27 -1.15 -15.97
N LEU A 14 -2.63 -0.06 -16.41
CA LEU A 14 -1.56 0.58 -15.63
C LEU A 14 -2.07 1.20 -14.34
N GLN A 15 -3.29 1.74 -14.34
CA GLN A 15 -3.92 2.25 -13.11
C GLN A 15 -4.23 1.11 -12.14
N GLU A 16 -4.81 0.00 -12.61
CA GLU A 16 -5.05 -1.18 -11.76
C GLU A 16 -3.77 -1.73 -11.12
N ALA A 17 -2.65 -1.71 -11.85
CA ALA A 17 -1.35 -2.09 -11.29
C ALA A 17 -0.90 -1.14 -10.16
N ARG A 18 -1.10 0.17 -10.32
CA ARG A 18 -0.86 1.18 -9.27
C ARG A 18 -1.76 0.94 -8.07
N ASP A 19 -3.05 0.75 -8.27
CA ASP A 19 -4.03 0.52 -7.21
C ASP A 19 -3.67 -0.74 -6.40
N LEU A 20 -3.22 -1.81 -7.07
CA LEU A 20 -2.73 -3.02 -6.40
C LEU A 20 -1.50 -2.74 -5.53
N GLY A 21 -0.52 -1.97 -6.04
CA GLY A 21 0.67 -1.58 -5.29
C GLY A 21 0.33 -0.74 -4.05
N GLU A 22 -0.59 0.21 -4.20
CA GLU A 22 -1.07 1.05 -3.10
C GLU A 22 -1.79 0.23 -2.03
N LYS A 23 -2.64 -0.73 -2.42
CA LYS A 23 -3.31 -1.64 -1.47
C LYS A 23 -2.30 -2.47 -0.67
N LEU A 24 -1.23 -2.97 -1.32
CA LEU A 24 -0.14 -3.67 -0.61
C LEU A 24 0.58 -2.76 0.37
N ALA A 25 0.90 -1.52 -0.03
CA ALA A 25 1.57 -0.54 0.83
C ALA A 25 0.69 -0.15 2.03
N ARG A 26 -0.62 0.03 1.80
CA ARG A 26 -1.61 0.34 2.83
C ARG A 26 -1.76 -0.80 3.82
N LEU A 27 -1.90 -2.04 3.33
CA LEU A 27 -1.94 -3.24 4.18
C LEU A 27 -0.66 -3.41 5.00
N ARG A 28 0.51 -3.23 4.38
CA ARG A 28 1.81 -3.28 5.09
C ARG A 28 1.84 -2.29 6.25
N THR A 29 1.43 -1.05 5.98
CA THR A 29 1.44 0.03 6.98
C THR A 29 0.40 -0.21 8.08
N ALA A 30 -0.78 -0.70 7.71
CA ALA A 30 -1.84 -1.08 8.66
C ALA A 30 -1.38 -2.17 9.63
N ARG A 31 -0.60 -3.13 9.13
CA ARG A 31 0.04 -4.19 9.93
C ARG A 31 1.38 -3.80 10.54
N GLN A 32 1.77 -2.52 10.47
CA GLN A 32 2.96 -1.95 11.10
C GLN A 32 4.30 -2.57 10.64
N TRP A 33 4.35 -3.10 9.42
CA TRP A 33 5.60 -3.61 8.84
C TRP A 33 6.41 -2.50 8.18
N ARG A 34 7.72 -2.46 8.46
CA ARG A 34 8.63 -1.67 7.63
C ARG A 34 8.79 -2.37 6.28
N GLN A 35 8.91 -1.58 5.21
CA GLN A 35 9.08 -2.10 3.85
C GLN A 35 10.32 -3.00 3.71
N ALA A 36 11.41 -2.66 4.41
CA ALA A 36 12.63 -3.47 4.41
C ALA A 36 12.42 -4.86 5.04
N ASP A 37 11.69 -4.93 6.15
CA ASP A 37 11.43 -6.17 6.89
C ASP A 37 10.48 -7.09 6.10
N ALA A 38 9.43 -6.52 5.51
CA ALA A 38 8.54 -7.25 4.61
C ALA A 38 9.28 -7.78 3.37
N ALA A 39 10.20 -7.00 2.79
CA ALA A 39 11.01 -7.43 1.66
C ALA A 39 11.94 -8.59 2.03
N ALA A 40 12.63 -8.48 3.17
CA ALA A 40 13.50 -9.53 3.67
C ALA A 40 12.73 -10.83 3.91
N ARG A 41 11.56 -10.75 4.57
CA ARG A 41 10.68 -11.91 4.81
C ARG A 41 10.14 -12.51 3.51
N ALA A 42 9.86 -11.70 2.50
CA ALA A 42 9.43 -12.17 1.19
C ALA A 42 10.58 -12.77 0.36
N GLY A 43 11.83 -12.66 0.79
CA GLY A 43 13.00 -13.07 0.01
C GLY A 43 13.17 -12.26 -1.27
N ILE A 44 12.99 -10.94 -1.19
CA ILE A 44 13.21 -9.99 -2.29
C ILE A 44 14.04 -8.79 -1.83
N ALA A 45 14.72 -8.13 -2.77
CA ALA A 45 15.41 -6.88 -2.46
C ALA A 45 14.41 -5.78 -2.08
N ARG A 46 14.81 -4.87 -1.18
CA ARG A 46 13.99 -3.70 -0.81
C ARG A 46 13.59 -2.86 -2.03
N SER A 47 14.47 -2.71 -3.03
CA SER A 47 14.16 -2.03 -4.30
C SER A 47 13.02 -2.70 -5.06
N THR A 48 12.91 -4.03 -4.97
CA THR A 48 11.79 -4.77 -5.57
C THR A 48 10.49 -4.49 -4.83
N ALA A 49 10.51 -4.46 -3.49
CA ALA A 49 9.35 -4.09 -2.69
C ALA A 49 8.87 -2.66 -2.98
N ILE A 50 9.79 -1.70 -3.14
CA ILE A 50 9.47 -0.33 -3.57
C ILE A 50 8.71 -0.34 -4.90
N LEU A 51 9.18 -1.12 -5.87
CA LEU A 51 8.57 -1.16 -7.18
C LEU A 51 7.22 -1.90 -7.19
N ILE A 52 7.07 -2.94 -6.35
CA ILE A 52 5.78 -3.60 -6.12
C ILE A 52 4.77 -2.57 -5.56
N GLU A 53 5.14 -1.82 -4.53
CA GLU A 53 4.26 -0.83 -3.90
C GLU A 53 3.95 0.37 -4.82
N LYS A 54 4.81 0.65 -5.80
CA LYS A 54 4.54 1.63 -6.87
C LYS A 54 3.65 1.09 -7.99
N GLY A 55 3.31 -0.20 -7.97
CA GLY A 55 2.53 -0.83 -9.03
C GLY A 55 3.30 -1.06 -10.34
N ASP A 56 4.62 -1.31 -10.26
CA ASP A 56 5.42 -1.65 -11.44
C ASP A 56 4.89 -2.96 -12.09
N SER A 57 4.30 -2.84 -13.28
CA SER A 57 3.72 -3.96 -14.03
C SER A 57 4.75 -5.00 -14.51
N GLY A 58 6.04 -4.69 -14.43
CA GLY A 58 7.13 -5.63 -14.69
C GLY A 58 7.40 -6.58 -13.52
N ARG A 59 6.69 -6.45 -12.39
CA ARG A 59 6.74 -7.41 -11.27
C ARG A 59 5.92 -8.64 -11.58
N THR A 60 6.46 -9.80 -11.18
CA THR A 60 5.78 -11.08 -11.40
C THR A 60 4.66 -11.30 -10.39
N LEU A 61 3.63 -12.04 -10.78
CA LEU A 61 2.57 -12.47 -9.86
C LEU A 61 3.16 -13.22 -8.64
N ALA A 62 4.18 -14.06 -8.85
CA ALA A 62 4.87 -14.76 -7.75
C ALA A 62 5.57 -13.81 -6.76
N GLN A 63 6.16 -12.71 -7.22
CA GLN A 63 6.74 -11.70 -6.32
C GLN A 63 5.66 -10.98 -5.52
N ILE A 64 4.53 -10.66 -6.16
CA ILE A 64 3.38 -10.01 -5.51
C ILE A 64 2.82 -10.94 -4.42
N LEU A 65 2.57 -12.21 -4.73
CA LEU A 65 2.02 -13.18 -3.77
C LEU A 65 2.99 -13.47 -2.61
N ARG A 66 4.30 -13.59 -2.85
CA ARG A 66 5.28 -13.73 -1.77
C ARG A 66 5.33 -12.49 -0.87
N TYR A 67 5.19 -11.30 -1.45
CA TYR A 67 5.18 -10.06 -0.68
C TYR A 67 3.90 -9.95 0.17
N LEU A 68 2.74 -10.33 -0.40
CA LEU A 68 1.48 -10.44 0.33
C LEU A 68 1.60 -11.43 1.50
N GLU A 69 2.11 -12.63 1.25
CA GLU A 69 2.31 -13.67 2.29
C GLU A 69 3.26 -13.20 3.40
N ALA A 70 4.30 -12.43 3.06
CA ALA A 70 5.20 -11.85 4.04
C ALA A 70 4.54 -10.79 4.94
N ILE A 71 3.59 -10.02 4.41
CA ILE A 71 2.87 -8.97 5.14
C ILE A 71 1.72 -9.57 5.97
N ALA A 72 0.92 -10.43 5.33
CA ALA A 72 -0.31 -10.99 5.87
C ALA A 72 -0.41 -12.48 5.49
N PRO A 73 0.24 -13.37 6.26
CA PRO A 73 0.22 -14.80 5.99
C PRO A 73 -1.20 -15.36 5.88
N GLY A 74 -1.47 -16.12 4.82
CA GLY A 74 -2.79 -16.73 4.58
C GLY A 74 -3.89 -15.77 4.11
N LEU A 75 -3.61 -14.47 3.93
CA LEU A 75 -4.57 -13.53 3.36
C LEU A 75 -4.68 -13.75 1.84
N PRO A 76 -5.86 -14.12 1.30
CA PRO A 76 -5.99 -14.33 -0.14
C PRO A 76 -5.90 -13.02 -0.90
N LEU A 77 -5.42 -13.09 -2.15
CA LEU A 77 -5.32 -11.92 -3.03
C LEU A 77 -6.66 -11.19 -3.20
N LEU A 78 -7.77 -11.92 -3.25
CA LEU A 78 -9.11 -11.33 -3.33
C LEU A 78 -9.42 -10.44 -2.11
N SER A 79 -9.06 -10.87 -0.90
CA SER A 79 -9.25 -10.07 0.33
C SER A 79 -8.38 -8.82 0.35
N LEU A 80 -7.17 -8.87 -0.22
CA LEU A 80 -6.37 -7.66 -0.44
C LEU A 80 -7.11 -6.67 -1.36
N LEU A 81 -7.65 -7.15 -2.48
CA LEU A 81 -8.35 -6.30 -3.46
C LEU A 81 -9.62 -5.67 -2.87
N GLN A 82 -10.35 -6.43 -2.07
CA GLN A 82 -11.55 -6.01 -1.36
C GLN A 82 -11.28 -5.24 -0.06
N GLU A 83 -10.01 -5.12 0.35
CA GLU A 83 -9.60 -4.42 1.59
C GLU A 83 -10.28 -4.92 2.86
N THR A 84 -10.52 -6.23 2.97
CA THR A 84 -11.29 -6.83 4.08
C THR A 84 -10.47 -7.10 5.34
N ASP A 85 -9.19 -6.72 5.38
CA ASP A 85 -8.34 -6.95 6.53
C ASP A 85 -8.70 -6.00 7.69
N PRO A 86 -8.99 -6.51 8.91
CA PRO A 86 -9.35 -5.66 10.06
C PRO A 86 -8.32 -4.58 10.41
N SER A 87 -7.04 -4.79 10.12
CA SER A 87 -6.00 -3.79 10.37
C SER A 87 -6.20 -2.53 9.53
N LEU A 88 -6.82 -2.63 8.34
CA LEU A 88 -7.13 -1.48 7.50
C LEU A 88 -8.21 -0.60 8.14
N ALA A 89 -9.21 -1.19 8.79
CA ALA A 89 -10.21 -0.44 9.54
C ALA A 89 -9.58 0.28 10.75
N ALA A 90 -8.68 -0.39 11.47
CA ALA A 90 -7.96 0.21 12.59
C ALA A 90 -7.04 1.36 12.12
N LEU A 91 -6.36 1.20 10.98
CA LEU A 91 -5.56 2.27 10.37
C LEU A 91 -6.43 3.46 9.99
N ALA A 92 -7.55 3.23 9.31
CA ALA A 92 -8.48 4.28 8.91
C ALA A 92 -9.05 5.05 10.13
N ALA A 93 -9.33 4.35 11.24
CA ALA A 93 -9.76 4.99 12.48
C ALA A 93 -8.68 5.92 13.05
N ARG A 94 -7.41 5.48 13.09
CA ARG A 94 -6.26 6.28 13.55
C ARG A 94 -6.02 7.51 12.67
N GLU A 95 -6.11 7.34 11.34
CA GLU A 95 -5.99 8.44 10.37
C GLU A 95 -7.06 9.52 10.59
N ARG A 96 -8.30 9.11 10.95
CA ARG A 96 -9.39 10.04 11.29
C ARG A 96 -9.16 10.76 12.61
N THR A 97 -8.64 10.08 13.64
CA THR A 97 -8.43 10.68 14.96
C THR A 97 -7.25 11.65 14.99
N GLN A 98 -6.22 11.44 14.16
CA GLN A 98 -5.03 12.30 14.13
C GLN A 98 -5.23 13.65 13.44
N ARG A 99 -6.39 13.92 12.80
CA ARG A 99 -6.68 15.22 12.17
C ARG A 99 -7.43 16.18 13.12
N VAL A 100 -6.76 16.64 14.16
CA VAL A 100 -7.07 17.94 14.80
C VAL A 100 -5.79 18.75 14.81
N ARG A 101 -5.66 19.68 13.86
CA ARG A 101 -4.63 20.73 13.95
C ARG A 101 -5.15 21.78 14.92
N ALA A 102 -4.31 22.18 15.87
CA ALA A 102 -4.62 23.34 16.71
C ALA A 102 -4.86 24.56 15.80
N LEU A 103 -5.99 25.24 15.99
CA LEU A 103 -6.30 26.47 15.27
C LEU A 103 -5.14 27.46 15.45
N SER A 104 -4.74 28.12 14.37
CA SER A 104 -3.77 29.21 14.47
C SER A 104 -4.39 30.38 15.26
N GLN A 105 -3.56 31.24 15.84
CA GLN A 105 -4.04 32.42 16.58
C GLN A 105 -5.03 33.25 15.76
N ALA A 106 -4.76 33.43 14.46
CA ALA A 106 -5.64 34.15 13.54
C ALA A 106 -6.99 33.44 13.24
N GLU A 107 -7.09 32.14 13.48
CA GLU A 107 -8.34 31.37 13.37
C GLU A 107 -9.10 31.33 14.71
N LEU A 108 -8.38 31.40 15.84
CA LEU A 108 -8.97 31.57 17.18
C LEU A 108 -9.60 32.96 17.33
N ASP A 109 -8.91 34.01 16.89
CA ASP A 109 -9.39 35.40 16.97
C ASP A 109 -10.65 35.65 16.11
N LYS A 110 -10.99 34.74 15.19
CA LYS A 110 -12.23 34.78 14.37
C LYS A 110 -13.41 34.04 15.01
N LEU A 111 -13.17 33.31 16.10
CA LEU A 111 -14.17 32.51 16.82
C LEU A 111 -14.61 33.16 18.13
N ASP A 112 -14.02 34.29 18.51
CA ASP A 112 -14.56 35.16 19.56
C ASP A 112 -15.85 35.82 19.05
N PHE A 113 -16.98 35.43 19.65
CA PHE A 113 -18.31 36.01 19.41
C PHE A 113 -18.49 37.33 20.16
#